data_AF-A0A3Q0QS50-F1
#
_entry.id   AF-A0A3Q0QS50-F1
#
_cell.length_a   1.000
_cell.length_b   1.000
_cell.length_c   1.000
_cell.angle_alpha   90.00
_cell.angle_beta   90.00
_cell.angle_gamma   90.00
#
_symmetry.space_group_name_H-M   'P 1'
#
loop_
_entity.id
_entity.type
_entity.pdbx_description
1 polymer ?
#
loop_
_entity_poly.entity_id
_entity_poly.type
_entity_poly.pdbx_seq_one_letter_code
_entity_poly.pdbx_strand_id
1 'polypeptide(L)' 'MEVTRKNYKDSLNTVYSAIEEADFLAIDGEFSGISDGPNVSALTNGLDTPEERYTKLKKVSGVLLSYFYSYVAEPSLQAL' A
#
# COMPACT_ATOMS: atom_id res chain seq x y z
N MET A 1 -12.77 -3.60 -7.07
CA MET A 1 -13.34 -2.44 -7.77
C MET A 1 -12.19 -1.53 -8.20
N GLU A 2 -12.13 -1.14 -9.47
CA GLU A 2 -11.11 -0.16 -9.92
C GLU A 2 -11.62 1.27 -9.65
N VAL A 3 -10.85 2.03 -8.86
CA VAL A 3 -11.17 3.43 -8.54
C VAL A 3 -10.17 4.34 -9.26
N THR A 4 -10.68 5.18 -10.14
CA THR A 4 -9.94 6.18 -10.91
C THR A 4 -10.48 7.57 -10.62
N ARG A 5 -9.83 8.61 -11.16
CA ARG A 5 -10.31 9.99 -11.04
C ARG A 5 -11.78 10.18 -11.47
N LYS A 6 -12.27 9.40 -12.43
CA LYS A 6 -13.61 9.55 -13.00
C LYS A 6 -14.73 9.09 -12.06
N ASN A 7 -14.49 8.02 -11.30
CA ASN A 7 -15.50 7.37 -10.46
C ASN A 7 -15.18 7.47 -8.96
N TYR A 8 -14.12 8.20 -8.58
CA TYR A 8 -13.68 8.32 -7.19
C TYR A 8 -14.83 8.71 -6.24
N LYS A 9 -15.53 9.81 -6.55
CA LYS A 9 -16.61 10.31 -5.68
C LYS A 9 -17.77 9.32 -5.55
N ASP A 10 -18.16 8.70 -6.66
CA ASP A 10 -19.28 7.76 -6.68
C ASP A 10 -18.95 6.46 -5.94
N SER A 11 -17.67 6.08 -5.92
CA SER A 11 -17.17 4.87 -5.25
C SER A 11 -17.00 5.04 -3.73
N LEU A 12 -16.96 6.28 -3.21
CA LEU A 12 -16.64 6.54 -1.81
C LEU A 12 -17.60 5.87 -0.84
N ASN A 13 -18.91 5.90 -1.11
CA ASN A 13 -19.89 5.27 -0.22
C ASN A 13 -19.66 3.76 -0.11
N THR A 14 -19.38 3.10 -1.23
CA THR A 14 -19.06 1.67 -1.25
C THR A 14 -17.78 1.36 -0.47
N VAL A 15 -16.74 2.19 -0.62
CA VAL A 15 -15.49 2.04 0.13
C VAL A 15 -15.74 2.23 1.63
N TYR A 16 -16.51 3.24 2.04
CA TYR A 16 -16.81 3.48 3.45
C TYR A 16 -17.59 2.30 4.07
N SER A 17 -18.66 1.85 3.43
CA SER A 17 -19.44 0.71 3.94
C SER A 17 -18.59 -0.55 4.04
N ALA A 18 -17.75 -0.83 3.03
CA ALA A 18 -16.85 -1.98 3.08
C ALA A 18 -15.86 -1.87 4.26
N ILE A 19 -15.30 -0.69 4.54
CA ILE A 19 -14.41 -0.49 5.68
C ILE A 19 -15.15 -0.66 7.02
N GLU A 20 -16.38 -0.16 7.14
CA GLU A 20 -17.19 -0.29 8.35
C GLU A 20 -17.58 -1.74 8.66
N GLU A 21 -17.82 -2.55 7.64
CA GLU A 21 -18.21 -3.96 7.77
C GLU A 21 -17.01 -4.92 7.90
N ALA A 22 -15.79 -4.44 7.63
CA ALA A 22 -14.57 -5.24 7.63
C ALA A 22 -14.10 -5.57 9.05
N ASP A 23 -13.69 -6.84 9.27
CA ASP A 23 -12.90 -7.20 10.46
C ASP A 23 -11.44 -6.78 10.32
N PHE A 24 -10.91 -6.78 9.08
CA PHE A 24 -9.54 -6.36 8.78
C PHE A 24 -9.42 -5.73 7.38
N LEU A 25 -8.42 -4.86 7.24
CA LEU A 25 -8.04 -4.21 6.00
C LEU A 25 -6.61 -4.59 5.65
N ALA A 26 -6.40 -5.16 4.47
CA ALA A 26 -5.07 -5.34 3.89
C ALA A 26 -4.82 -4.25 2.84
N ILE A 27 -3.63 -3.65 2.87
CA ILE A 27 -3.22 -2.62 1.93
C ILE A 27 -1.92 -3.02 1.23
N ASP A 28 -1.81 -2.63 -0.03
CA ASP A 28 -0.58 -2.73 -0.81
C ASP A 28 -0.45 -1.51 -1.73
N GLY A 29 0.77 -1.18 -2.14
CA GLY A 29 1.04 0.00 -2.94
C GLY A 29 2.17 -0.22 -3.93
N GLU A 30 1.93 0.16 -5.18
CA GLU A 30 2.97 0.20 -6.21
C GLU A 30 3.50 1.62 -6.33
N PHE A 31 4.80 1.78 -6.14
CA PHE A 31 5.51 3.05 -6.30
C PHE A 31 6.20 3.06 -7.67
N SER A 32 6.39 4.25 -8.26
CA SER A 32 7.03 4.41 -9.58
C SER A 32 8.52 4.01 -9.64
N GLY A 33 9.02 3.31 -8.62
CA GLY A 33 10.41 2.95 -8.41
C GLY A 33 11.13 3.90 -7.44
N ILE A 34 12.14 3.36 -6.74
CA ILE A 34 13.16 4.14 -6.04
C ILE A 34 14.26 4.48 -7.06
N SER A 35 13.90 5.22 -8.10
CA SER A 35 14.78 5.49 -9.23
C SER A 35 15.28 6.93 -9.16
N ASP A 36 16.40 7.15 -8.48
CA ASP A 36 17.40 8.17 -8.86
C ASP A 36 18.68 8.01 -8.02
N GLY A 37 19.20 6.79 -7.91
CA GLY A 37 20.52 6.55 -7.32
C GLY A 37 21.02 5.11 -7.48
N PRO A 38 22.34 4.90 -7.57
CA PRO A 38 22.91 3.57 -7.74
C PRO A 38 22.61 2.73 -6.49
N ASN A 39 22.21 1.47 -6.70
CA ASN A 39 21.94 0.43 -5.72
C ASN A 39 20.61 0.51 -4.94
N VAL A 40 19.56 -0.02 -5.56
CA VAL A 40 18.41 -0.65 -4.86
C VAL A 40 18.89 -1.67 -3.81
N SER A 41 20.03 -2.33 -4.05
CA SER A 41 20.72 -3.22 -3.11
C SER A 41 21.31 -2.54 -1.87
N ALA A 42 21.54 -1.22 -1.90
CA ALA A 42 22.04 -0.46 -0.74
C ALA A 42 20.92 -0.02 0.21
N LEU A 43 19.68 0.04 -0.28
CA LEU A 43 18.49 0.46 0.46
C LEU A 43 17.85 -0.68 1.25
N THR A 44 18.12 -1.92 0.86
CA THR A 44 17.58 -3.14 1.48
C THR A 44 18.67 -4.20 1.58
N ASN A 45 19.78 -3.87 2.26
CA ASN A 45 20.75 -4.90 2.59
C ASN A 45 20.12 -5.83 3.64
N GLY A 46 20.11 -7.15 3.40
CA GLY A 46 19.56 -8.12 4.35
C GLY A 46 20.27 -8.17 5.71
N LEU A 47 21.38 -7.44 5.86
CA LEU A 47 22.15 -7.30 7.08
C LEU A 47 21.85 -6.00 7.87
N ASP A 48 21.01 -5.10 7.34
CA ASP A 48 20.67 -3.85 8.03
C ASP A 48 19.92 -4.15 9.34
N THR A 49 20.25 -3.41 10.40
CA THR A 49 19.40 -3.34 11.60
C THR A 49 18.05 -2.68 11.27
N PRO A 50 16.99 -2.91 12.08
CA PRO A 50 15.70 -2.26 11.87
C PRO A 50 15.77 -0.73 11.76
N GLU A 51 16.66 -0.09 12.53
CA GLU A 51 16.86 1.36 12.53
C GLU A 51 17.51 1.86 11.24
N GLU A 52 18.53 1.16 10.75
CA GLU A 52 19.20 1.48 9.49
C GLU A 52 18.23 1.35 8.31
N ARG A 53 17.43 0.27 8.30
CA ARG A 53 16.39 0.06 7.29
C ARG A 53 15.37 1.20 7.30
N TYR A 54 14.87 1.60 8.48
CA TYR A 54 13.95 2.72 8.59
C TYR A 54 14.56 4.02 8.05
N THR A 55 15.80 4.33 8.42
CA THR A 55 16.51 5.55 8.00
C THR A 55 16.69 5.60 6.48
N LYS A 56 17.02 4.46 5.86
CA LYS A 56 17.14 4.33 4.40
C LYS A 56 15.79 4.52 3.70
N LEU A 57 14.74 3.86 4.18
CA LEU A 57 13.39 3.99 3.62
C LEU A 57 12.84 5.42 3.74
N LYS A 58 13.07 6.09 4.87
CA LYS A 58 12.63 7.48 5.10
C LYS A 58 13.26 8.46 4.10
N LYS A 59 14.50 8.23 3.66
CA LYS A 59 15.15 9.09 2.66
C LYS A 59 14.50 9.01 1.28
N VAL A 60 13.85 7.89 0.98
CA VAL A 60 13.23 7.62 -0.32
C VAL A 60 11.71 7.61 -0.27
N SER A 61 11.09 7.83 0.90
CA SER A 61 9.63 7.76 1.09
C SER A 61 8.83 8.88 0.41
N GLY A 62 9.51 9.88 -0.20
CA GLY A 62 8.87 10.94 -0.98
C GLY A 62 8.56 10.56 -2.43
N VAL A 63 8.83 9.32 -2.84
CA VAL A 63 8.53 8.84 -4.21
C VAL A 63 7.03 8.75 -4.47
N LEU A 64 6.64 8.92 -5.74
CA LEU A 64 5.25 8.93 -6.15
C LEU A 64 4.62 7.53 -6.06
N LEU A 65 3.47 7.45 -5.38
CA LEU A 65 2.60 6.28 -5.39
C LEU A 65 1.87 6.19 -6.73
N SER A 66 2.03 5.08 -7.44
CA SER A 66 1.39 4.82 -8.74
C SER A 66 0.04 4.14 -8.59
N TYR A 67 -0.05 3.09 -7.78
CA TYR A 67 -1.30 2.39 -7.47
C TYR A 67 -1.41 2.08 -5.99
N PHE A 68 -2.63 2.16 -5.47
CA PHE A 68 -2.99 1.74 -4.12
C PHE A 68 -4.05 0.64 -4.21
N TYR A 69 -3.78 -0.48 -3.55
CA TYR A 69 -4.67 -1.62 -3.49
C TYR A 69 -5.17 -1.80 -2.06
N SER A 70 -6.46 -2.08 -1.92
CA SER A 70 -7.07 -2.42 -0.63
C SER A 70 -7.93 -3.65 -0.77
N TYR A 71 -7.78 -4.59 0.16
CA TYR A 71 -8.64 -5.76 0.28
C TYR A 71 -9.34 -5.71 1.63
N VAL A 72 -10.67 -5.79 1.56
CA VAL A 72 -11.56 -5.99 2.70
C VAL A 72 -12.01 -7.44 2.65
N ALA A 73 -11.81 -8.17 3.73
CA ALA A 73 -12.36 -9.51 3.86
C ALA A 73 -13.74 -9.44 4.50
N GLU A 74 -14.71 -10.10 3.86
CA GLU A 74 -16.03 -10.26 4.45
C GLU A 74 -16.06 -11.44 5.44
N PRO A 75 -16.76 -11.31 6.57
CA PRO A 75 -16.86 -12.36 7.60
C PRO A 75 -17.45 -13.70 7.09
N SER A 76 -18.25 -13.67 6.01
CA SER A 76 -19.02 -14.82 5.53
C SER A 76 -18.16 -15.93 4.89
N LEU A 77 -16.89 -15.67 4.58
CA LEU A 77 -15.99 -16.65 3.96
C LEU A 77 -15.17 -17.50 4.94
N GLN A 78 -15.30 -17.29 6.25
CA GLN A 78 -14.60 -18.11 7.27
C GLN A 78 -15.35 -19.39 7.67
N ALA A 79 -16.46 -19.74 7.01
CA ALA A 79 -17.26 -20.93 7.28
C ALA A 79 -17.25 -21.93 6.10
N LEU A 80 -16.07 -22.37 5.65
CA LEU A 80 -15.87 -23.59 4.85
C LEU A 80 -14.56 -24.29 5.23
#